data_AF-A0A9P0NPX8-F1
#
_entry.id   AF-A0A9P0NPX8-F1
#
_cell.length_a   1.000
_cell.length_b   1.000
_cell.length_c   1.000
_cell.angle_alpha   90.00
_cell.angle_beta   90.00
_cell.angle_gamma   90.00
#
_symmetry.space_group_name_H-M   'P 1'
#
loop_
_entity.id
_entity.type
_entity.pdbx_description
1 polymer ?
#
loop_
_entity_poly.entity_id
_entity_poly.type
_entity_poly.pdbx_seq_one_letter_code
_entity_poly.pdbx_strand_id
1 'polypeptide(L)'
;MIGVRSGLAQKFKEKNPAMVSTHCLIHRQALASKTLPQKLRQTWDSAIRTVTYIKRSALNSRLFTLLCEELDSDHKVLLFHTEVRWLSKGNMLARLYELKEEVILFLEFKEKHDFLITFKDDTFQWRLAYLLTYLTP
;
A
#
# COMPACT_ATOMS: atom_id res chain seq x y z
N MET A 1 -17.15 10.69 -9.81
CA MET A 1 -18.10 9.64 -9.38
C MET A 1 -19.25 9.69 -10.37
N ILE A 2 -19.43 8.66 -11.21
CA ILE A 2 -20.57 8.61 -12.15
C ILE A 2 -21.61 7.72 -11.47
N GLY A 3 -22.57 8.35 -10.80
CA GLY A 3 -23.63 7.64 -10.09
C GLY A 3 -24.55 6.89 -11.05
N VAL A 4 -25.09 5.76 -10.58
CA VAL A 4 -25.98 4.83 -11.31
C VAL A 4 -27.31 5.49 -11.72
N ARG A 5 -27.64 6.67 -11.20
CA ARG A 5 -28.83 7.44 -11.55
C ARG A 5 -28.41 8.89 -11.80
N SER A 6 -28.53 9.34 -13.05
CA SER A 6 -28.51 10.76 -13.47
C SER A 6 -27.41 11.66 -12.89
N GLY A 7 -26.15 11.39 -13.25
CA GLY A 7 -25.01 12.25 -12.90
C GLY A 7 -24.68 13.34 -13.93
N LEU A 8 -23.82 14.28 -13.53
CA LEU A 8 -23.19 15.33 -14.35
C LEU A 8 -22.76 14.85 -15.75
N ALA A 9 -22.23 13.63 -15.84
CA ALA A 9 -21.81 13.00 -17.10
C ALA A 9 -22.96 12.85 -18.12
N GLN A 10 -24.18 12.52 -17.67
CA GLN A 10 -25.34 12.42 -18.55
C GLN A 10 -25.73 13.80 -19.10
N LYS A 11 -25.79 14.84 -18.25
CA LYS A 11 -26.04 16.23 -18.67
C LYS A 11 -24.99 16.76 -19.65
N PHE A 12 -23.72 16.38 -19.46
CA PHE A 12 -22.66 16.73 -20.41
C PHE A 12 -22.80 15.97 -21.73
N LYS A 13 -23.27 14.72 -21.70
CA LYS A 13 -23.50 13.92 -22.92
C LYS A 13 -24.70 14.42 -23.72
N GLU A 14 -25.72 14.95 -23.06
CA GLU A 14 -26.86 15.63 -23.71
C GLU A 14 -26.41 16.89 -24.47
N LYS A 15 -25.49 17.68 -23.89
CA LYS A 15 -24.92 18.88 -24.55
C LYS A 15 -23.82 18.57 -25.56
N ASN A 16 -23.10 17.46 -25.40
CA ASN A 16 -22.06 17.03 -26.32
C ASN A 16 -22.09 15.48 -26.46
N PRO A 17 -22.75 14.95 -27.49
CA PRO A 17 -22.86 13.50 -27.71
C PRO A 17 -21.52 12.79 -27.91
N ALA A 18 -20.50 13.50 -28.39
CA ALA A 18 -19.15 12.98 -28.60
C ALA A 18 -18.33 12.87 -27.30
N MET A 19 -18.88 13.31 -26.17
CA MET A 19 -18.19 13.24 -24.87
C MET A 19 -18.04 11.78 -24.42
N VAL A 20 -16.80 11.37 -24.23
CA VAL A 20 -16.42 10.08 -23.65
C VAL A 20 -16.23 10.26 -22.15
N SER A 21 -17.17 9.75 -21.37
CA SER A 21 -17.08 9.77 -19.92
C SER A 21 -16.23 8.59 -19.44
N THR A 22 -14.98 8.84 -19.10
CA THR A 22 -14.12 7.85 -18.45
C THR A 22 -14.39 7.82 -16.95
N HIS A 23 -14.60 6.63 -16.39
CA HIS A 23 -14.63 6.49 -14.92
C HIS A 23 -13.29 6.97 -14.35
N CYS A 24 -13.32 7.59 -13.17
CA CYS A 24 -12.09 8.01 -12.48
C CYS A 24 -11.16 6.79 -12.36
N LEU A 25 -9.93 6.91 -12.88
CA LEU A 25 -8.90 5.85 -12.84
C LEU A 25 -8.75 5.28 -11.43
N ILE A 26 -8.79 6.16 -10.42
CA ILE A 26 -8.76 5.83 -8.99
C ILE A 26 -9.90 4.86 -8.61
N HIS A 27 -11.10 5.04 -9.15
CA HIS A 27 -12.23 4.14 -8.88
C HIS A 27 -12.05 2.78 -9.55
N ARG A 28 -11.52 2.73 -10.79
CA ARG A 28 -11.24 1.46 -11.47
C ARG A 28 -10.13 0.68 -10.78
N GLN A 29 -9.05 1.34 -10.38
CA GLN A 29 -7.97 0.74 -9.59
C GLN A 29 -8.49 0.21 -8.25
N ALA A 30 -9.34 0.97 -7.55
CA ALA A 30 -9.97 0.51 -6.31
C ALA A 30 -10.95 -0.66 -6.51
N LEU A 31 -11.59 -0.77 -7.68
CA LEU A 31 -12.43 -1.92 -8.01
C LEU A 31 -11.57 -3.14 -8.31
N ALA A 32 -10.50 -2.97 -9.09
CA ALA A 32 -9.61 -4.03 -9.51
C ALA A 32 -8.74 -4.57 -8.34
N SER A 33 -8.47 -3.76 -7.31
CA SER A 33 -7.86 -4.26 -6.08
C SER A 33 -8.75 -5.29 -5.35
N LYS A 34 -10.08 -5.25 -5.54
CA LYS A 34 -10.99 -6.26 -4.98
C LYS A 34 -10.90 -7.59 -5.72
N THR A 35 -10.39 -7.60 -6.94
CA THR A 35 -10.20 -8.78 -7.78
C THR A 35 -8.75 -9.25 -7.80
N LEU A 36 -7.94 -8.83 -6.82
CA LEU A 36 -6.54 -9.28 -6.72
C LEU A 36 -6.48 -10.80 -6.60
N PRO A 37 -5.59 -11.47 -7.37
CA PRO A 37 -5.27 -12.88 -7.17
C PRO A 37 -4.95 -13.18 -5.71
N GLN A 38 -5.37 -14.35 -5.23
CA GLN A 38 -5.24 -14.73 -3.81
C GLN A 38 -3.82 -14.58 -3.27
N LYS A 39 -2.80 -14.95 -4.07
CA LYS A 39 -1.39 -14.83 -3.70
C LYS A 39 -0.95 -13.37 -3.48
N LEU A 40 -1.43 -12.44 -4.29
CA LEU A 40 -1.14 -11.01 -4.13
C LEU A 40 -1.89 -10.43 -2.93
N ARG A 41 -3.13 -10.88 -2.71
CA ARG A 41 -3.89 -10.49 -1.52
C ARG A 41 -3.23 -10.97 -0.22
N GLN A 42 -2.66 -12.17 -0.21
CA GLN A 42 -1.88 -12.65 0.94
C GLN A 42 -0.63 -11.80 1.18
N THR A 43 0.11 -11.46 0.12
CA THR A 43 1.26 -10.53 0.22
C THR A 43 0.82 -9.17 0.79
N TRP A 44 -0.29 -8.64 0.28
CA TRP A 44 -0.91 -7.40 0.74
C TRP A 44 -1.24 -7.43 2.24
N ASP A 45 -1.93 -8.49 2.69
CA ASP A 45 -2.34 -8.64 4.09
C ASP A 45 -1.13 -8.80 5.02
N SER A 46 -0.10 -9.54 4.59
CA SER A 46 1.15 -9.66 5.33
C SER A 46 1.89 -8.32 5.46
N ALA A 47 1.98 -7.54 4.39
CA ALA A 47 2.57 -6.20 4.41
C ALA A 47 1.84 -5.29 5.41
N ILE A 48 0.50 -5.28 5.39
CA ILE A 48 -0.33 -4.55 6.36
C ILE A 48 -0.03 -5.00 7.79
N ARG A 49 0.06 -6.31 8.04
CA ARG A 49 0.31 -6.86 9.38
C ARG A 49 1.67 -6.42 9.92
N THR A 50 2.71 -6.42 9.09
CA THR A 50 4.05 -5.96 9.48
C THR A 50 4.05 -4.48 9.85
N VAL A 51 3.49 -3.61 8.99
CA VAL A 51 3.39 -2.17 9.27
C VAL A 51 2.57 -1.92 10.53
N THR A 52 1.46 -2.65 10.69
CA THR A 52 0.61 -2.54 11.87
C THR A 52 1.36 -2.95 13.13
N TYR A 53 2.13 -4.04 13.10
CA TYR A 53 2.92 -4.48 14.24
C TYR A 53 3.93 -3.42 14.70
N ILE A 54 4.64 -2.78 13.76
CA ILE A 54 5.60 -1.72 14.06
C ILE A 54 4.89 -0.48 14.59
N LYS A 55 3.82 -0.05 13.92
CA LYS A 55 3.12 1.21 14.22
C LYS A 55 2.17 1.15 15.42
N ARG A 56 1.67 -0.03 15.80
CA ARG A 56 0.69 -0.18 16.89
C ARG A 56 1.29 0.12 18.27
N SER A 57 2.60 -0.07 18.43
CA SER A 57 3.29 0.26 19.68
C SER A 57 4.03 1.58 19.51
N ALA A 58 3.79 2.53 20.44
CA ALA A 58 4.51 3.80 20.47
C ALA A 58 6.01 3.59 20.65
N LEU A 59 6.41 2.61 21.47
CA LEU A 59 7.81 2.23 21.63
C LEU A 59 8.39 1.67 20.33
N ASN A 60 7.70 0.73 19.67
CA ASN A 60 8.18 0.17 18.41
C ASN A 60 8.31 1.24 17.32
N SER A 61 7.35 2.16 17.24
CA SER A 61 7.39 3.27 16.29
C SER A 61 8.61 4.17 16.55
N ARG A 62 8.89 4.52 17.80
CA ARG A 62 10.06 5.32 18.17
C ARG A 62 11.37 4.60 17.88
N LEU A 63 11.47 3.32 18.24
CA LEU A 63 12.67 2.52 17.98
C LEU A 63 12.92 2.35 16.48
N PHE A 64 11.86 2.13 15.70
CA PHE A 64 11.98 2.04 14.25
C PHE A 64 12.44 3.37 13.64
N THR A 65 11.92 4.50 14.13
CA THR A 65 12.38 5.82 13.70
C THR A 65 13.85 6.07 14.01
N LEU A 66 14.30 5.71 15.22
CA LEU A 66 15.72 5.82 15.58
C LEU A 66 16.59 4.95 14.67
N LEU A 67 16.17 3.71 14.38
CA LEU A 67 16.88 2.83 13.45
C LEU A 67 17.00 3.46 12.05
N CYS A 68 15.93 4.05 11.53
CA CYS A 68 15.98 4.73 10.23
C CYS A 68 16.89 5.98 10.26
N GLU A 69 16.98 6.67 11.39
CA GLU A 69 17.90 7.81 11.54
C GLU A 69 19.36 7.38 11.62
N GLU A 70 19.64 6.27 12.30
CA GLU A 70 20.99 5.69 12.38
C GLU A 70 21.49 5.18 11.02
N LEU A 71 20.59 4.68 10.19
CA LEU A 71 20.89 4.18 8.84
C LEU A 71 20.83 5.27 7.77
N ASP A 72 20.57 6.53 8.14
CA ASP A 72 20.42 7.68 7.25
C ASP A 72 19.39 7.46 6.13
N SER A 73 18.28 6.79 6.46
CA SER A 73 17.22 6.46 5.51
C SER A 73 16.46 7.71 5.05
N ASP A 74 16.09 7.77 3.77
CA ASP A 74 15.25 8.84 3.18
C ASP A 74 13.92 9.04 3.92
N HIS A 75 13.42 7.98 4.54
CA HIS A 75 12.20 7.99 5.32
C HIS A 75 12.43 7.46 6.73
N LYS A 76 11.90 8.20 7.71
CA LYS A 76 12.09 7.88 9.13
C LYS A 76 10.90 7.15 9.76
N VAL A 77 9.80 7.03 9.02
CA VAL A 77 8.54 6.49 9.53
C VAL A 77 7.80 5.71 8.46
N LEU A 78 7.24 4.58 8.87
CA LEU A 78 6.22 3.88 8.08
C LEU A 78 4.90 4.64 8.12
N LEU A 79 4.15 4.61 7.02
CA LEU A 79 2.80 5.15 6.96
C LEU A 79 1.80 4.13 7.48
N PHE A 80 0.84 4.57 8.30
CA PHE A 80 -0.30 3.74 8.64
C PHE A 80 -1.32 3.81 7.49
N HIS A 81 -1.94 2.69 7.15
CA HIS A 81 -3.01 2.69 6.16
C HIS A 81 -4.35 2.97 6.86
N THR A 82 -5.22 3.74 6.22
CA THR A 82 -6.63 3.84 6.62
C THR A 82 -7.48 3.18 5.54
N GLU A 83 -8.42 2.32 5.95
CA GLU A 83 -9.34 1.57 5.08
C GLU A 83 -10.06 2.43 4.02
N VAL A 84 -10.17 3.75 4.27
CA VAL A 84 -11.02 4.69 3.53
C VAL A 84 -10.45 5.06 2.14
N ARG A 85 -9.14 4.94 1.90
CA ARG A 85 -8.54 5.37 0.60
C ARG A 85 -7.48 4.41 0.07
N TRP A 86 -7.74 3.90 -1.13
CA TRP A 86 -6.80 3.19 -2.00
C TRP A 86 -5.42 3.88 -2.12
N LEU A 87 -5.40 5.21 -2.29
CA LEU A 87 -4.14 5.96 -2.40
C LEU A 87 -3.28 5.87 -1.14
N SER A 88 -3.90 5.82 0.05
CA SER A 88 -3.16 5.64 1.31
C SER A 88 -2.51 4.26 1.40
N LYS A 89 -3.17 3.26 0.80
CA LYS A 89 -2.71 1.88 0.70
C LYS A 89 -1.49 1.79 -0.23
N GLY A 90 -1.53 2.44 -1.40
CA GLY A 90 -0.37 2.55 -2.30
C GLY A 90 0.83 3.25 -1.66
N ASN A 91 0.63 4.41 -1.04
CA ASN A 91 1.70 5.15 -0.37
C ASN A 91 2.33 4.37 0.79
N MET A 92 1.52 3.61 1.53
CA MET A 92 2.03 2.76 2.61
C MET A 92 2.93 1.64 2.07
N LEU A 93 2.55 0.98 0.98
CA LEU A 93 3.40 -0.02 0.34
C LEU A 93 4.67 0.58 -0.25
N ALA A 94 4.59 1.77 -0.86
CA ALA A 94 5.77 2.48 -1.35
C ALA A 94 6.79 2.69 -0.23
N ARG A 95 6.33 3.26 0.90
CA ARG A 95 7.20 3.47 2.07
C ARG A 95 7.77 2.18 2.63
N LEU A 96 6.96 1.13 2.68
CA LEU A 96 7.38 -0.17 3.19
C LEU A 96 8.44 -0.81 2.29
N TYR A 97 8.33 -0.62 0.97
CA TYR A 97 9.28 -1.14 0.01
C TYR A 97 10.61 -0.36 0.05
N GLU A 98 10.55 0.96 0.16
CA GLU A 98 11.71 1.84 0.34
C GLU A 98 12.46 1.48 1.63
N LEU A 99 11.73 1.22 2.73
CA LEU A 99 12.31 0.90 4.04
C LEU A 99 12.44 -0.61 4.32
N LYS A 100 12.53 -1.44 3.28
CA LYS A 100 12.49 -2.90 3.43
C LYS A 100 13.67 -3.44 4.25
N GLU A 101 14.84 -2.82 4.15
CA GLU A 101 16.06 -3.27 4.81
C GLU A 101 16.01 -2.96 6.31
N GLU A 102 15.57 -1.75 6.67
CA GLU A 102 15.31 -1.30 8.02
C GLU A 102 14.21 -2.13 8.68
N VAL A 103 13.17 -2.50 7.92
CA VAL A 103 12.13 -3.41 8.40
C VAL A 103 12.70 -4.79 8.69
N ILE A 104 13.56 -5.34 7.84
CA ILE A 104 14.21 -6.63 8.09
C ILE A 104 15.05 -6.56 9.36
N LEU A 105 15.93 -5.56 9.49
CA LEU A 105 16.77 -5.35 10.67
C LEU A 105 15.95 -5.17 11.95
N PHE A 106 14.88 -4.39 11.89
CA PHE A 106 13.98 -4.20 13.02
C PHE A 106 13.29 -5.50 13.45
N LEU A 107 12.86 -6.32 12.48
CA LEU A 107 12.22 -7.60 12.77
C LEU A 107 13.21 -8.62 13.35
N GLU A 108 14.47 -8.60 12.92
CA GLU A 108 15.56 -9.38 13.54
C GLU A 108 15.79 -8.96 14.99
N PHE A 109 15.92 -7.65 15.24
CA PHE A 109 16.08 -7.11 16.59
C PHE A 109 14.90 -7.45 17.53
N LYS A 110 13.68 -7.58 16.99
CA LYS A 110 12.48 -7.95 17.75
C LYS A 110 12.20 -9.45 17.78
N GLU A 111 13.08 -10.28 17.21
CA GLU A 111 12.94 -11.74 17.13
C GLU A 111 11.58 -12.16 16.51
N LYS A 112 11.10 -11.40 15.53
CA LYS A 112 9.82 -11.65 14.84
C LYS A 112 10.02 -12.53 13.61
N HIS A 113 10.36 -13.79 13.86
CA HIS A 113 10.67 -14.79 12.84
C HIS A 113 9.55 -14.97 11.79
N ASP A 114 8.28 -14.95 12.18
CA ASP A 114 7.15 -15.10 11.25
C ASP A 114 7.15 -14.04 10.14
N PHE A 115 7.37 -12.77 10.51
CA PHE A 115 7.45 -11.67 9.56
C PHE A 115 8.78 -11.69 8.81
N LEU A 116 9.87 -12.04 9.48
CA LEU A 116 11.20 -12.08 8.90
C LEU A 116 11.31 -13.09 7.76
N ILE A 117 10.83 -14.32 7.96
CA ILE A 117 10.81 -15.37 6.93
C ILE A 117 10.03 -14.89 5.71
N THR A 118 8.91 -14.21 5.93
CA THR A 118 8.08 -13.66 4.85
C THR A 118 8.82 -12.57 4.08
N PHE A 119 9.50 -11.64 4.76
CA PHE A 119 10.23 -10.54 4.11
C PHE A 119 11.52 -10.99 3.42
N LYS A 120 12.13 -12.11 3.86
CA LYS A 120 13.30 -12.72 3.21
C LYS A 120 12.94 -13.64 2.04
N ASP A 121 11.67 -14.01 1.85
CA ASP A 121 11.25 -14.74 0.66
C ASP A 121 11.27 -13.83 -0.58
N ASP A 122 12.12 -14.17 -1.55
CA ASP A 122 12.21 -13.45 -2.82
C ASP A 122 10.85 -13.35 -3.50
N THR A 123 10.04 -14.42 -3.43
CA THR A 123 8.72 -14.44 -4.07
C THR A 123 7.80 -13.38 -3.47
N PHE A 124 7.85 -13.20 -2.14
CA PHE A 124 7.13 -12.14 -1.45
C PHE A 124 7.63 -10.76 -1.90
N GLN A 125 8.94 -10.54 -1.98
CA GLN A 125 9.51 -9.26 -2.43
C GLN A 125 9.10 -8.91 -3.86
N TRP A 126 9.12 -9.88 -4.78
CA TRP A 126 8.65 -9.69 -6.16
C TRP A 126 7.16 -9.34 -6.21
N ARG A 127 6.32 -10.01 -5.42
CA ARG A 127 4.90 -9.69 -5.33
C ARG A 127 4.64 -8.32 -4.71
N LEU A 128 5.45 -7.93 -3.73
CA LEU A 128 5.38 -6.61 -3.10
C LEU A 128 5.74 -5.51 -4.11
N ALA A 129 6.81 -5.70 -4.89
CA ALA A 129 7.19 -4.81 -5.97
C ALA A 129 6.12 -4.74 -7.08
N TYR A 130 5.54 -5.88 -7.46
CA TYR A 130 4.43 -5.93 -8.42
C TYR A 130 3.19 -5.18 -7.90
N LEU A 131 2.85 -5.35 -6.62
CA LEU A 131 1.77 -4.59 -6.01
C LEU A 131 2.09 -3.10 -6.04
N LEU A 132 3.31 -2.69 -5.68
CA LEU A 132 3.70 -1.29 -5.73
C LEU A 132 3.48 -0.68 -7.12
N THR A 133 4.03 -1.31 -8.18
CA THR A 133 3.87 -0.83 -9.56
C THR A 133 2.42 -0.82 -10.02
N TYR A 134 1.58 -1.72 -9.50
CA TYR A 134 0.15 -1.72 -9.78
C TYR A 134 -0.59 -0.53 -9.13
N LEU A 135 -0.10 -0.03 -7.99
CA LEU A 135 -0.80 1.00 -7.19
C LEU A 135 -0.28 2.41 -7.40
N THR A 136 0.96 2.56 -7.87
CA THR A 136 1.55 3.85 -8.24
C THR A 136 1.32 4.09 -9.74
N PRO A 137 0.55 5.12 -10.12
CA PRO A 137 0.30 5.48 -11.52
C PRO A 137 1.52 6.09 -12.21
#